data_AF-A0A6N4T3H7-F1
#
_entry.id   AF-A0A6N4T3H7-F1
#
_cell.length_a   1.000
_cell.length_b   1.000
_cell.length_c   1.000
_cell.angle_alpha   90.00
_cell.angle_beta   90.00
_cell.angle_gamma   90.00
#
_symmetry.space_group_name_H-M   'P 1'
#
loop_
_entity.id
_entity.type
_entity.pdbx_description
1 polymer ?
#
loop_
_entity_poly.entity_id
_entity_poly.type
_entity_poly.pdbx_seq_one_letter_code
_entity_poly.pdbx_strand_id
1 'polypeptide(L)'
;MNRLLSGLLLFIGVHAYAHAQAEVYLCVDDNGKKEYKNTGAVKGCKKVDLQGLTVLPAPVLPAPAKKPQGKPASSPSDFPKVDDSTQKARDSDRKQILQDELKTEEQKLANIKKEYNNGEPERRGDERNFAKYQERTNLMKEDISRTEKNIEALKREIANAK
;
A
#
# COMPACT_ATOMS: atom_id res chain seq x y z
N MET A 1 42.36 -21.81 -32.15
CA MET A 1 41.46 -22.88 -32.64
C MET A 1 40.05 -22.56 -32.14
N ASN A 2 39.33 -21.72 -32.88
CA ASN A 2 38.28 -22.09 -33.85
C ASN A 2 37.05 -22.67 -33.13
N ARG A 3 36.06 -21.83 -32.80
CA ARG A 3 34.86 -21.51 -33.62
C ARG A 3 33.98 -22.74 -33.85
N LEU A 4 32.71 -22.71 -33.42
CA LEU A 4 31.53 -23.08 -34.24
C LEU A 4 30.21 -22.69 -33.54
N LEU A 5 29.48 -21.78 -34.21
CA LEU A 5 28.01 -21.65 -34.40
C LEU A 5 27.06 -21.73 -33.20
N SER A 6 26.34 -20.65 -32.85
CA SER A 6 25.29 -19.93 -33.61
C SER A 6 23.99 -20.72 -33.78
N GLY A 7 22.95 -20.27 -33.07
CA GLY A 7 21.55 -20.43 -33.46
C GLY A 7 20.66 -21.18 -32.49
N LEU A 8 19.86 -20.48 -31.68
CA LEU A 8 18.46 -20.88 -31.47
C LEU A 8 17.58 -19.70 -30.99
N LEU A 9 16.80 -19.21 -31.95
CA LEU A 9 15.42 -18.71 -31.86
C LEU A 9 15.01 -17.75 -30.73
N LEU A 10 14.90 -16.51 -31.16
CA LEU A 10 14.09 -15.41 -30.64
C LEU A 10 12.60 -15.80 -30.57
N PHE A 11 12.07 -16.14 -29.39
CA PHE A 11 10.61 -16.20 -29.15
C PHE A 11 10.09 -14.80 -28.85
N ILE A 12 9.66 -14.08 -29.89
CA ILE A 12 8.84 -12.86 -29.72
C ILE A 12 7.42 -13.33 -29.35
N GLY A 13 7.09 -13.24 -28.06
CA GLY A 13 5.74 -13.47 -27.57
C GLY A 13 4.79 -12.40 -28.09
N VAL A 14 3.98 -12.75 -29.08
CA VAL A 14 2.80 -12.00 -29.49
C VAL A 14 1.83 -12.00 -28.31
N HIS A 15 1.81 -10.92 -27.54
CA HIS A 15 0.80 -10.68 -26.53
C HIS A 15 -0.51 -10.41 -27.26
N ALA A 16 -1.38 -11.42 -27.33
CA ALA A 16 -2.75 -11.25 -27.74
C ALA A 16 -3.45 -10.34 -26.71
N TYR A 17 -3.70 -9.09 -27.10
CA TYR A 17 -4.55 -8.19 -26.33
C TYR A 17 -5.98 -8.74 -26.36
N ALA A 18 -6.38 -9.43 -25.30
CA ALA A 18 -7.77 -9.76 -25.07
C ALA A 18 -8.52 -8.45 -24.79
N HIS A 19 -9.14 -7.87 -25.82
CA HIS A 19 -10.06 -6.76 -25.64
C HIS A 19 -11.31 -7.28 -24.92
N ALA A 20 -11.40 -7.05 -23.61
CA ALA A 20 -12.65 -7.23 -22.88
C ALA A 20 -13.65 -6.17 -23.35
N GLN A 21 -14.52 -6.53 -24.31
CA GLN A 21 -15.64 -5.72 -24.74
C GLN A 21 -16.69 -5.75 -23.61
N ALA A 22 -16.69 -4.74 -22.74
CA ALA A 22 -17.66 -4.62 -21.66
C ALA A 22 -19.00 -4.10 -22.22
N GLU A 23 -19.88 -5.01 -22.62
CA GLU A 23 -21.24 -4.65 -23.06
C GLU A 23 -22.11 -4.29 -21.85
N VAL A 24 -22.68 -3.07 -21.85
CA VAL A 24 -23.57 -2.58 -20.79
C VAL A 24 -25.01 -2.64 -21.27
N TYR A 25 -25.90 -3.11 -20.41
CA TYR A 25 -27.33 -3.26 -20.67
C TYR A 25 -28.14 -2.46 -19.66
N LEU A 26 -29.21 -1.80 -20.13
CA LEU A 26 -30.22 -1.16 -19.30
C LEU A 26 -31.42 -2.09 -19.18
N CYS A 27 -31.63 -2.62 -17.98
CA CYS A 27 -32.75 -3.47 -17.64
C CYS A 27 -33.83 -2.64 -16.95
N VAL A 28 -35.08 -2.83 -17.35
CA VAL A 28 -36.24 -2.28 -16.65
C VAL A 28 -36.98 -3.45 -16.02
N ASP A 29 -37.13 -3.42 -14.70
CA ASP A 29 -37.90 -4.43 -13.98
C ASP A 29 -39.42 -4.19 -14.09
N ASP A 30 -40.22 -5.15 -13.64
CA ASP A 30 -41.70 -5.08 -13.69
C ASP A 30 -42.26 -3.91 -12.85
N ASN A 31 -41.46 -3.33 -11.95
CA ASN A 31 -41.81 -2.16 -11.14
C ASN A 31 -41.32 -0.84 -11.77
N GLY A 32 -40.77 -0.89 -12.99
CA GLY A 32 -40.31 0.28 -13.73
C GLY A 32 -38.94 0.82 -13.28
N LYS A 33 -38.25 0.15 -12.37
CA LYS A 33 -36.92 0.55 -11.90
C LYS A 33 -35.88 0.20 -12.98
N LYS A 34 -35.05 1.20 -13.29
CA LYS A 34 -33.96 1.09 -14.25
C LYS A 34 -32.66 0.66 -13.57
N GLU A 35 -32.03 -0.38 -14.09
CA GLU A 35 -30.77 -0.90 -13.57
C GLU A 35 -29.79 -1.18 -14.72
N TYR A 36 -28.54 -0.76 -14.56
CA TYR A 36 -27.46 -1.02 -15.53
C TYR A 36 -26.69 -2.28 -15.12
N LYS A 37 -26.55 -3.24 -16.05
CA LYS A 37 -25.88 -4.53 -15.81
C LYS A 37 -24.92 -4.86 -16.95
N ASN A 38 -23.88 -5.63 -16.61
CA ASN A 38 -22.87 -6.10 -17.57
C ASN A 38 -23.25 -7.45 -18.22
N THR A 39 -24.43 -7.98 -17.89
CA THR A 39 -24.99 -9.24 -18.39
C THR A 39 -26.46 -9.02 -18.70
N GLY A 40 -26.84 -8.93 -19.97
CA GLY A 40 -28.19 -8.50 -20.35
C GLY A 40 -28.88 -9.30 -21.45
N ALA A 41 -28.49 -10.57 -21.65
CA ALA A 41 -29.22 -11.49 -22.53
C ALA A 41 -30.51 -12.04 -21.87
N VAL A 42 -31.29 -11.17 -21.21
CA VAL A 42 -32.53 -11.53 -20.50
C VAL A 42 -33.66 -10.55 -20.83
N LYS A 43 -34.90 -11.02 -20.72
CA LYS A 43 -36.12 -10.27 -21.09
C LYS A 43 -36.22 -8.97 -20.28
N GLY A 44 -36.46 -7.84 -20.94
CA GLY A 44 -36.55 -6.52 -20.31
C GLY A 44 -35.23 -5.71 -20.29
N CYS A 45 -34.13 -6.27 -20.79
CA CYS A 45 -32.85 -5.59 -20.92
C CYS A 45 -32.59 -5.15 -22.36
N LYS A 46 -32.13 -3.91 -22.54
CA LYS A 46 -31.69 -3.37 -23.85
C LYS A 46 -30.20 -3.04 -23.78
N LYS A 47 -29.45 -3.46 -24.81
CA LYS A 47 -28.03 -3.10 -24.94
C LYS A 47 -27.90 -1.59 -25.08
N VAL A 48 -27.05 -0.99 -24.27
CA VAL A 48 -26.75 0.43 -24.31
C VAL A 48 -25.52 0.60 -25.19
N ASP A 49 -25.68 1.36 -26.27
CA ASP A 49 -24.55 1.76 -27.09
C ASP A 49 -23.82 2.90 -26.36
N LEU A 50 -22.67 2.56 -25.78
CA LEU A 50 -21.78 3.54 -25.17
C LEU A 50 -20.82 4.03 -26.24
N GLN A 51 -20.77 5.35 -26.44
CA GLN A 51 -19.81 5.96 -27.35
C GLN A 51 -18.40 5.53 -26.93
N GLY A 52 -17.62 5.03 -27.90
CA GLY A 52 -16.26 4.58 -27.65
C GLY A 52 -15.42 5.70 -27.01
N LEU A 53 -14.84 5.41 -25.84
CA LEU A 53 -13.92 6.32 -25.19
C LEU A 53 -12.74 6.59 -26.14
N THR A 54 -12.53 7.86 -26.50
CA THR A 54 -11.33 8.25 -27.24
C THR A 54 -10.14 8.19 -26.28
N VAL A 55 -9.48 7.03 -26.23
CA VAL A 55 -8.26 6.86 -25.45
C VAL A 55 -7.11 7.43 -26.26
N LEU A 56 -6.65 8.64 -25.92
CA LEU A 56 -5.37 9.13 -26.40
C LEU A 56 -4.26 8.32 -25.72
N PRO A 57 -3.34 7.69 -26.45
CA PRO A 57 -2.20 7.02 -25.84
C PRO A 57 -1.42 8.05 -25.02
N ALA A 58 -1.06 7.69 -23.78
CA ALA A 58 -0.17 8.51 -23.00
C ALA A 58 1.12 8.73 -23.82
N PRO A 59 1.60 9.98 -23.95
CA PRO A 59 2.86 10.23 -24.64
C PRO A 59 3.94 9.38 -23.95
N VAL A 60 4.74 8.69 -24.76
CA VAL A 60 5.94 7.99 -24.27
C VAL A 60 6.90 9.07 -23.82
N LEU A 61 6.79 9.47 -22.56
CA LEU A 61 7.74 10.38 -21.94
C LEU A 61 9.08 9.64 -21.87
N PRO A 62 10.18 10.22 -22.37
CA PRO A 62 11.50 9.66 -22.13
C PRO A 62 11.69 9.47 -20.62
N ALA A 63 12.40 8.41 -20.23
CA ALA A 63 12.75 8.16 -18.83
C ALA A 63 13.21 9.49 -18.20
N PRO A 64 12.66 9.89 -17.04
CA PRO A 64 12.95 11.20 -16.48
C PRO A 64 14.46 11.30 -16.34
N ALA A 65 15.08 12.18 -17.13
CA ALA A 65 16.44 12.61 -16.86
C ALA A 65 16.46 13.00 -15.39
N LYS A 66 17.45 12.52 -14.63
CA LYS A 66 17.66 12.91 -13.23
C LYS A 66 17.53 14.43 -13.17
N LYS A 67 16.37 14.92 -12.73
CA LYS A 67 16.16 16.35 -12.61
C LYS A 67 17.25 16.81 -11.64
N PRO A 68 18.06 17.82 -11.98
CA PRO A 68 18.83 18.50 -10.94
C PRO A 68 17.80 18.88 -9.87
N GLN A 69 18.10 18.63 -8.59
CA GLN A 69 17.25 19.08 -7.48
C GLN A 69 16.95 20.56 -7.70
N GLY A 70 15.79 20.84 -8.28
CA GLY A 70 15.35 22.19 -8.57
C GLY A 70 15.17 22.87 -7.23
N LYS A 71 15.73 24.08 -7.12
CA LYS A 71 15.48 24.93 -5.95
C LYS A 71 13.96 24.97 -5.70
N PRO A 72 13.51 24.80 -4.45
CA PRO A 72 12.08 24.83 -4.15
C PRO A 72 11.49 26.13 -4.71
N ALA A 73 10.33 26.02 -5.37
CA ALA A 73 9.62 27.17 -5.93
C ALA A 73 9.42 28.20 -4.82
N SER A 74 9.90 29.43 -5.04
CA SER A 74 9.75 30.51 -4.07
C SER A 74 8.27 30.81 -3.87
N SER A 75 7.79 30.69 -2.63
CA SER A 75 6.45 31.13 -2.22
C SER A 75 6.25 32.60 -2.62
N PRO A 76 5.04 33.03 -3.01
CA PRO A 76 4.74 34.44 -3.24
C PRO A 76 5.19 35.30 -2.05
N SER A 77 5.75 36.48 -2.31
CA SER A 77 6.28 37.38 -1.28
C SER A 77 5.24 37.80 -0.23
N ASP A 78 3.96 37.76 -0.59
CA ASP A 78 2.82 38.12 0.25
C ASP A 78 2.23 36.93 1.06
N PHE A 79 2.85 35.75 0.99
CA PHE A 79 2.35 34.60 1.75
C PHE A 79 2.75 34.70 3.24
N PRO A 80 1.79 34.60 4.19
CA PRO A 80 2.10 34.62 5.61
C PRO A 80 3.10 33.52 6.00
N LYS A 81 4.25 33.91 6.54
CA LYS A 81 5.24 32.97 7.06
C LYS A 81 4.94 32.71 8.53
N VAL A 82 5.01 31.43 8.90
CA VAL A 82 5.07 31.06 10.32
C VAL A 82 6.37 31.60 10.90
N ASP A 83 6.33 32.16 12.10
CA ASP A 83 7.52 32.63 12.79
C ASP A 83 8.45 31.47 13.20
N ASP A 84 9.74 31.76 13.30
CA ASP A 84 10.77 30.76 13.61
C ASP A 84 10.58 30.14 15.01
N SER A 85 9.98 30.86 15.96
CA SER A 85 9.75 30.35 17.31
C SER A 85 8.65 29.29 17.34
N THR A 86 7.56 29.51 16.58
CA THR A 86 6.48 28.56 16.39
C THR A 86 6.93 27.35 15.59
N GLN A 87 7.79 27.51 14.58
CA GLN A 87 8.38 26.37 13.86
C GLN A 87 9.18 25.48 14.81
N LYS A 88 10.11 26.06 15.57
CA LYS A 88 10.95 25.32 16.53
C LYS A 88 10.13 24.63 17.62
N ALA A 89 9.09 25.30 18.14
CA ALA A 89 8.20 24.71 19.13
C ALA A 89 7.53 23.46 18.57
N ARG A 90 6.97 23.52 17.36
CA ARG A 90 6.36 22.35 16.72
C ARG A 90 7.35 21.24 16.41
N ASP A 91 8.57 21.58 15.99
CA ASP A 91 9.61 20.58 15.72
C ASP A 91 10.03 19.88 17.03
N SER A 92 10.11 20.62 18.14
CA SER A 92 10.36 20.03 19.46
C SER A 92 9.20 19.16 19.95
N ASP A 93 7.96 19.60 19.75
CA ASP A 93 6.76 18.84 20.11
C ASP A 93 6.67 17.55 19.29
N ARG A 94 6.90 17.64 17.97
CA ARG A 94 6.94 16.48 17.08
C ARG A 94 7.99 15.47 17.54
N LYS A 95 9.19 15.95 17.88
CA LYS A 95 10.26 15.07 18.38
C LYS A 95 9.87 14.40 19.69
N GLN A 96 9.25 15.15 20.61
CA GLN A 96 8.79 14.62 21.89
C GLN A 96 7.72 13.54 21.70
N ILE A 97 6.73 13.81 20.83
CA ILE A 97 5.67 12.84 20.50
C ILE A 97 6.28 11.54 19.94
N LEU A 98 7.20 11.64 18.98
CA LEU A 98 7.86 10.47 18.41
C LEU A 98 8.68 9.68 19.45
N GLN A 99 9.30 10.37 20.41
CA GLN A 99 10.02 9.72 21.52
C GLN A 99 9.08 8.99 22.48
N ASP A 100 7.92 9.58 22.78
CA ASP A 100 6.91 8.98 23.64
C ASP A 100 6.25 7.76 22.97
N GLU A 101 5.99 7.84 21.66
CA GLU A 101 5.53 6.70 20.84
C GLU A 101 6.58 5.58 20.81
N LEU A 102 7.86 5.92 20.61
CA LEU A 102 8.96 4.94 20.64
C LEU A 102 9.03 4.22 21.98
N LYS A 103 8.94 4.95 23.10
CA LYS A 103 8.94 4.36 24.44
C LYS A 103 7.76 3.42 24.64
N THR A 104 6.59 3.80 24.12
CA THR A 104 5.36 2.99 24.20
C THR A 104 5.52 1.68 23.42
N GLU A 105 6.04 1.73 22.20
CA GLU A 105 6.30 0.52 21.40
C GLU A 105 7.42 -0.36 22.00
N GLU A 106 8.47 0.23 22.57
CA GLU A 106 9.52 -0.53 23.28
C GLU A 106 8.96 -1.24 24.52
N GLN A 107 8.08 -0.59 25.30
CA GLN A 107 7.41 -1.22 26.43
C GLN A 107 6.47 -2.35 25.98
N LYS A 108 5.72 -2.13 24.90
CA LYS A 108 4.85 -3.15 24.30
C LYS A 108 5.67 -4.36 23.84
N LEU A 109 6.81 -4.14 23.19
CA LEU A 109 7.72 -5.21 22.78
C LEU A 109 8.20 -6.02 23.98
N ALA A 110 8.62 -5.34 25.05
CA ALA A 110 9.09 -5.99 26.27
C ALA A 110 7.99 -6.86 26.90
N ASN A 111 6.76 -6.36 26.95
CA ASN A 111 5.61 -7.10 27.48
C ASN A 111 5.31 -8.34 26.65
N ILE A 112 5.22 -8.20 25.32
CA ILE A 112 4.92 -9.34 24.43
C ILE A 112 6.07 -10.36 24.45
N LYS A 113 7.34 -9.93 24.46
CA LYS A 113 8.48 -10.84 24.59
C LYS A 113 8.47 -11.62 25.90
N LYS A 114 8.09 -10.97 27.00
CA LYS A 114 7.93 -11.62 28.31
C LYS A 114 6.83 -12.68 28.27
N GLU A 115 5.67 -12.35 27.68
CA GLU A 115 4.57 -13.30 27.52
C GLU A 115 4.90 -14.45 26.57
N TYR A 116 5.60 -14.16 25.47
CA TYR A 116 6.02 -15.14 24.47
C TYR A 116 7.00 -16.16 25.04
N ASN A 117 7.76 -15.80 26.09
CA ASN A 117 8.63 -16.69 26.85
C ASN A 117 9.45 -17.65 25.94
N ASN A 118 10.22 -17.07 25.02
CA ASN A 118 11.04 -17.79 24.04
C ASN A 118 10.28 -18.80 23.13
N GLY A 119 8.98 -18.59 22.92
CA GLY A 119 8.13 -19.48 22.12
C GLY A 119 7.34 -20.49 22.94
N GLU A 120 7.49 -20.44 24.25
CA GLU A 120 6.76 -21.27 25.20
C GLU A 120 5.93 -20.40 26.15
N PRO A 121 4.94 -19.64 25.64
CA PRO A 121 4.08 -18.86 26.49
C PRO A 121 3.34 -19.75 27.48
N GLU A 122 3.02 -19.21 28.66
CA GLU A 122 2.27 -19.97 29.66
C GLU A 122 0.92 -20.41 29.09
N ARG A 123 0.57 -21.69 29.30
CA ARG A 123 -0.71 -22.25 28.86
C ARG A 123 -1.83 -21.70 29.71
N ARG A 124 -2.83 -21.12 29.05
CA ARG A 124 -4.02 -20.62 29.75
C ARG A 124 -5.06 -21.74 29.88
N GLY A 125 -5.88 -21.69 30.93
CA GLY A 125 -6.86 -22.74 31.24
C GLY A 125 -7.96 -22.91 30.18
N ASP A 126 -8.22 -21.87 29.40
CA ASP A 126 -9.12 -21.82 28.24
C ASP A 126 -8.53 -22.47 26.96
N GLU A 127 -7.23 -22.77 26.97
CA GLU A 127 -6.49 -23.31 25.82
C GLU A 127 -6.30 -24.83 25.91
N ARG A 128 -7.36 -25.55 26.29
CA ARG A 128 -7.35 -27.03 26.31
C ARG A 128 -7.04 -27.64 24.94
N ASN A 129 -7.29 -26.91 23.86
CA ASN A 129 -6.94 -27.32 22.50
C ASN A 129 -5.52 -26.84 22.13
N PHE A 130 -4.65 -27.78 21.78
CA PHE A 130 -3.28 -27.51 21.34
C PHE A 130 -3.19 -26.57 20.13
N ALA A 131 -4.15 -26.63 19.20
CA ALA A 131 -4.19 -25.75 18.04
C ALA A 131 -4.36 -24.26 18.42
N LYS A 132 -5.22 -23.96 19.40
CA LYS A 132 -5.42 -22.58 19.89
C LYS A 132 -4.16 -22.00 20.51
N TYR A 133 -3.44 -22.84 21.28
CA TYR A 133 -2.16 -22.47 21.84
C TYR A 133 -1.13 -22.13 20.75
N GLN A 134 -1.01 -23.00 19.72
CA GLN A 134 -0.09 -22.74 18.60
C GLN A 134 -0.44 -21.47 17.83
N GLU A 135 -1.73 -21.24 17.57
CA GLU A 135 -2.21 -20.03 16.91
C GLU A 135 -1.82 -18.78 17.70
N ARG A 136 -2.08 -18.76 19.01
CA ARG A 136 -1.68 -17.64 19.87
C ARG A 136 -0.16 -17.42 19.88
N THR A 137 0.62 -18.49 20.00
CA THR A 137 2.09 -18.39 19.96
C THR A 137 2.57 -17.80 18.65
N ASN A 138 1.98 -18.19 17.52
CA ASN A 138 2.29 -17.64 16.20
C ASN A 138 1.90 -16.16 16.10
N LEU A 139 0.71 -15.78 16.59
CA LEU A 139 0.27 -14.39 16.64
C LEU A 139 1.21 -13.52 17.49
N MET A 140 1.65 -14.01 18.65
CA MET A 140 2.65 -13.31 19.48
C MET A 140 3.96 -13.09 18.74
N LYS A 141 4.43 -14.09 17.99
CA LYS A 141 5.65 -13.99 17.16
C LYS A 141 5.49 -12.95 16.04
N GLU A 142 4.34 -12.93 15.37
CA GLU A 142 4.02 -11.94 14.34
C GLU A 142 3.97 -10.52 14.93
N ASP A 143 3.35 -10.38 16.10
CA ASP A 143 3.26 -9.12 16.85
C ASP A 143 4.63 -8.60 17.26
N ILE A 144 5.52 -9.47 17.74
CA ILE A 144 6.92 -9.12 18.04
C ILE A 144 7.60 -8.56 16.78
N SER A 145 7.54 -9.29 15.66
CA SER A 145 8.15 -8.86 14.39
C SER A 145 7.58 -7.53 13.89
N ARG A 146 6.27 -7.32 14.04
CA ARG A 146 5.61 -6.06 13.65
C ARG A 146 6.07 -4.89 14.53
N THR A 147 6.07 -5.06 15.84
CA THR A 147 6.50 -4.01 16.77
C THR A 147 7.99 -3.69 16.62
N GLU A 148 8.86 -4.67 16.36
CA GLU A 148 10.28 -4.42 16.06
C GLU A 148 10.45 -3.52 14.82
N LYS A 149 9.72 -3.80 13.73
CA LYS A 149 9.72 -2.96 12.53
C LYS A 149 9.20 -1.55 12.79
N ASN A 150 8.19 -1.40 13.64
CA ASN A 150 7.65 -0.09 14.02
C ASN A 150 8.70 0.71 14.80
N ILE A 151 9.40 0.09 15.76
CA ILE A 151 10.48 0.74 16.51
C ILE A 151 11.59 1.19 15.57
N GLU A 152 11.99 0.38 14.59
CA GLU A 152 12.97 0.76 13.57
C GLU A 152 12.51 1.92 12.69
N ALA A 153 11.23 1.96 12.32
CA ALA A 153 10.64 3.08 11.59
C ALA A 153 10.68 4.37 12.42
N LEU A 154 10.21 4.33 13.67
CA LEU A 154 10.22 5.48 14.59
C LEU A 154 11.65 5.99 14.85
N LYS A 155 12.63 5.09 15.04
CA LYS A 155 14.04 5.48 15.20
C LYS A 155 14.57 6.25 13.98
N ARG A 156 14.20 5.84 12.76
CA ARG A 156 14.56 6.55 11.53
C ARG A 156 13.85 7.90 11.42
N GLU A 157 12.57 7.97 11.78
CA GLU A 157 11.83 9.23 11.76
C GLU A 157 12.38 10.24 12.76
N ILE A 158 12.72 9.82 13.98
CA ILE A 158 13.37 10.67 14.99
C ILE A 158 14.74 11.17 14.49
N ALA A 159 15.51 10.32 13.82
CA ALA A 159 16.80 10.73 13.25
C ALA A 159 16.64 11.78 12.14
N ASN A 160 15.50 11.79 11.45
CA ASN A 160 15.18 12.74 10.38
C ASN A 160 14.43 13.99 10.88
N ALA A 161 13.87 13.96 12.09
CA ALA A 161 13.26 15.10 12.76
C ALA A 161 14.36 16.05 13.29
N LYS A 162 14.77 16.99 12.44
CA LYS A 162 15.70 18.08 12.77
C LYS A 162 14.97 19.40 12.87
#